data_AF-A0A8B8DN11-F1
#
_entry.id   AF-A0A8B8DN11-F1
#
_cell.length_a   1.000
_cell.length_b   1.000
_cell.length_c   1.000
_cell.angle_alpha   90.00
_cell.angle_beta   90.00
_cell.angle_gamma   90.00
#
_symmetry.space_group_name_H-M   'P 1'
#
loop_
_entity.id
_entity.type
_entity.pdbx_description
1 polymer ?
#
loop_
_entity_poly.entity_id
_entity_poly.type
_entity_poly.pdbx_seq_one_letter_code
_entity_poly.pdbx_strand_id
1 'polypeptide(L)'
;MADHELDSLEKRLDFIESLVFGNSEKDAFYPRCIDKLANIQEKIATATKNKKRISEIYRKSRDVHKFLDPAYTDEMTMSEEAKEEVILAEEEFLRNQAKNLETMEELKPTLDSEHLKATPKFTDKFEGLSQIQITQQDQTANLTEEARKMLTTYNNIITLVSRQFVQWDEMLTSMEAKKLQTKD
;
A
#
# COMPACT_ATOMS: atom_id res chain seq x y z
N MET A 1 6.92 -7.16 -3.24
CA MET A 1 6.09 -7.99 -2.33
C MET A 1 6.32 -9.47 -2.61
N ALA A 2 6.22 -9.91 -3.87
CA ALA A 2 6.56 -11.28 -4.29
C ALA A 2 8.02 -11.70 -3.98
N ASP A 3 9.00 -10.81 -4.16
CA ASP A 3 10.42 -11.15 -3.91
C ASP A 3 10.71 -11.49 -2.44
N HIS A 4 10.03 -10.84 -1.49
CA HIS A 4 10.22 -11.10 -0.06
C HIS A 4 9.66 -12.47 0.37
N GLU A 5 8.59 -12.93 -0.29
CA GLU A 5 8.03 -14.27 -0.08
C GLU A 5 8.93 -15.34 -0.67
N LEU A 6 9.55 -15.07 -1.82
CA LEU A 6 10.52 -15.95 -2.48
C LEU A 6 11.77 -16.13 -1.61
N ASP A 7 12.34 -15.03 -1.11
CA ASP A 7 13.51 -15.04 -0.22
C ASP A 7 13.25 -15.79 1.09
N SER A 8 12.03 -15.67 1.64
CA SER A 8 11.62 -16.39 2.84
C SER A 8 11.52 -17.90 2.58
N LEU A 9 10.99 -18.26 1.41
CA LEU A 9 10.86 -19.66 1.02
C LEU A 9 12.22 -20.30 0.74
N GLU A 10 13.13 -19.56 0.09
CA GLU A 10 14.50 -20.01 -0.19
C GLU A 10 15.30 -20.24 1.11
N LYS A 11 15.21 -19.33 2.08
CA LYS A 11 15.81 -19.53 3.41
C LYS A 11 15.26 -20.76 4.14
N ARG A 12 13.95 -21.01 4.03
CA ARG A 12 13.33 -22.21 4.60
C ARG A 12 13.78 -23.47 3.89
N LEU A 13 13.92 -23.42 2.57
CA LEU A 13 14.42 -24.54 1.76
C LEU A 13 15.86 -24.87 2.14
N ASP A 14 16.74 -23.87 2.21
CA ASP A 14 18.14 -24.03 2.65
C ASP A 14 18.24 -24.61 4.07
N PHE A 15 17.38 -24.16 4.99
CA PHE A 15 17.31 -24.72 6.33
C PHE A 15 16.92 -26.21 6.31
N ILE A 16 15.92 -26.59 5.52
CA ILE A 16 15.48 -27.99 5.43
C ILE A 16 16.54 -28.86 4.73
N GLU A 17 17.15 -28.34 3.68
CA GLU A 17 18.21 -29.05 2.95
C GLU A 17 19.44 -29.26 3.82
N SER A 18 19.86 -28.26 4.59
CA SER A 18 20.94 -28.42 5.58
C SER A 18 20.57 -29.39 6.71
N LEU A 19 19.29 -29.50 7.09
CA LEU A 19 18.85 -30.47 8.09
C LEU A 19 18.88 -31.91 7.56
N VAL A 20 18.52 -32.13 6.30
CA VAL A 20 18.41 -33.46 5.69
C VAL A 20 19.76 -33.96 5.16
N PHE A 21 20.52 -33.11 4.47
CA PHE A 21 21.78 -33.48 3.81
C PHE A 21 23.02 -33.07 4.63
N GLY A 22 22.88 -32.15 5.58
CA GLY A 22 24.01 -31.64 6.37
C GLY A 22 25.05 -30.96 5.46
N ASN A 23 26.31 -31.33 5.65
CA ASN A 23 27.43 -30.91 4.80
C ASN A 23 27.66 -31.81 3.56
N SER A 24 26.72 -32.69 3.24
CA SER A 24 26.84 -33.60 2.09
C SER A 24 26.29 -32.95 0.82
N GLU A 25 26.81 -33.34 -0.35
CA GLU A 25 26.31 -32.84 -1.63
C GLU A 25 24.81 -33.16 -1.80
N LYS A 26 24.00 -32.11 -2.04
CA LYS A 26 22.54 -32.15 -2.13
C LYS A 26 22.05 -33.11 -3.26
N ASP A 27 22.87 -33.33 -4.28
CA ASP A 27 22.55 -34.15 -5.45
C ASP A 27 23.16 -35.56 -5.45
N ALA A 28 24.12 -35.86 -4.56
CA ALA A 28 24.97 -37.04 -4.72
C ALA A 28 24.39 -38.32 -4.10
N PHE A 29 23.49 -38.22 -3.11
CA PHE A 29 22.85 -39.38 -2.51
C PHE A 29 21.65 -38.98 -1.66
N TYR A 30 20.44 -39.43 -2.03
CA TYR A 30 19.26 -39.22 -1.19
C TYR A 30 19.43 -40.04 0.11
N PRO A 31 19.63 -39.41 1.28
CA PRO A 31 19.76 -40.15 2.50
C PRO A 31 18.40 -40.80 2.76
N ARG A 32 18.36 -42.13 2.86
CA ARG A 32 17.17 -42.90 3.27
C ARG A 32 16.87 -42.64 4.75
N CYS A 33 16.61 -41.39 5.11
CA CYS A 33 16.39 -40.93 6.48
C CYS A 33 15.23 -41.67 7.11
N ILE A 34 14.17 -41.95 6.33
CA ILE A 34 13.01 -42.72 6.77
C ILE A 34 13.42 -44.16 7.12
N ASP A 35 14.17 -44.86 6.26
CA ASP A 35 14.61 -46.23 6.53
C ASP A 35 15.55 -46.29 7.75
N LYS A 36 16.47 -45.32 7.87
CA LYS A 36 17.36 -45.21 9.03
C LYS A 36 16.60 -44.89 10.32
N LEU A 37 15.63 -43.98 10.27
CA LEU A 37 14.76 -43.62 11.39
C LEU A 37 13.91 -44.81 11.82
N ALA A 38 13.33 -45.55 10.88
CA ALA A 38 12.56 -46.76 11.13
C ALA A 38 13.45 -47.84 11.79
N ASN A 39 14.68 -48.02 11.31
CA ASN A 39 15.64 -48.95 11.92
C ASN A 39 16.03 -48.53 13.34
N ILE A 40 16.24 -47.22 13.59
CA ILE A 40 16.50 -46.68 14.92
C ILE A 40 15.29 -46.90 15.83
N GLN A 41 14.07 -46.65 15.34
CA GLN A 41 12.84 -46.88 16.08
C GLN A 41 12.67 -48.36 16.44
N GLU A 42 12.97 -49.28 15.52
CA GLU A 42 12.93 -50.72 15.76
C GLU A 42 13.98 -51.15 16.79
N LYS A 43 15.19 -50.62 16.72
CA LYS A 43 16.25 -50.84 17.73
C LYS A 43 15.84 -50.30 19.10
N ILE A 44 15.24 -49.11 19.17
CA ILE A 44 14.72 -48.52 20.41
C ILE A 44 13.59 -49.39 20.97
N ALA A 45 12.64 -49.80 20.14
CA ALA A 45 11.54 -50.68 20.53
C ALA A 45 12.04 -52.03 21.07
N THR A 46 13.04 -52.61 20.41
CA THR A 46 13.67 -53.88 20.84
C THR A 46 14.44 -53.70 22.16
N ALA A 47 15.18 -52.60 22.32
CA ALA A 47 15.93 -52.30 23.54
C ALA A 47 15.02 -51.95 24.74
N THR A 48 13.81 -51.44 24.49
CA THR A 48 12.84 -51.06 25.53
C THR A 48 11.83 -52.16 25.87
N LYS A 49 11.66 -53.18 25.00
CA LYS A 49 10.71 -54.31 25.18
C LYS A 49 10.79 -55.01 26.54
N ASN A 50 11.99 -55.16 27.10
CA ASN A 50 12.22 -55.81 28.40
C ASN A 50 12.39 -54.81 29.56
N LYS A 51 12.37 -53.50 29.30
CA LYS A 51 12.64 -52.43 30.28
C LYS A 51 11.41 -51.56 30.48
N LYS A 52 10.41 -52.09 31.20
CA LYS A 52 9.12 -51.42 31.48
C LYS A 52 9.26 -49.96 31.96
N ARG A 53 10.20 -49.68 32.88
CA ARG A 53 10.49 -48.31 33.36
C ARG A 53 10.91 -47.35 32.24
N ILE A 54 11.72 -47.80 31.28
CA ILE A 54 12.19 -46.95 30.18
C ILE A 54 11.04 -46.69 29.19
N SER A 55 10.20 -47.71 28.93
CA SER A 55 9.00 -47.53 28.11
C SER A 55 8.01 -46.55 28.74
N GLU A 56 7.84 -46.57 30.07
CA GLU A 56 7.00 -45.60 30.78
C GLU A 56 7.58 -44.19 30.73
N ILE A 57 8.90 -44.03 30.91
CA ILE A 57 9.56 -42.72 30.80
C ILE A 57 9.44 -42.17 29.37
N TYR A 58 9.63 -43.01 28.34
CA TYR A 58 9.47 -42.58 26.95
C TYR A 58 8.05 -42.12 26.63
N ARG A 59 7.04 -42.80 27.21
CA ARG A 59 5.64 -42.37 27.11
C ARG A 59 5.41 -41.04 27.82
N LYS A 60 5.94 -40.89 29.04
CA LYS A 60 5.86 -39.67 29.84
C LYS A 60 6.69 -38.52 29.26
N SER A 61 7.71 -38.78 28.44
CA SER A 61 8.52 -37.75 27.80
C SER A 61 7.69 -36.84 26.90
N ARG A 62 6.63 -37.36 26.28
CA ARG A 62 5.67 -36.57 25.51
C ARG A 62 4.86 -35.65 26.43
N ASP A 63 4.42 -36.18 27.57
CA ASP A 63 3.70 -35.39 28.57
C ASP A 63 4.61 -34.32 29.17
N VAL A 64 5.87 -34.66 29.49
CA VAL A 64 6.90 -33.71 29.96
C VAL A 64 7.15 -32.61 28.93
N HIS A 65 7.15 -32.92 27.63
CA HIS A 65 7.28 -31.89 26.61
C HIS A 65 6.10 -30.91 26.64
N LYS A 66 4.88 -31.40 26.89
CA LYS A 66 3.69 -30.57 27.10
C LYS A 66 3.80 -29.70 28.37
N PHE A 67 4.35 -30.26 29.45
CA PHE A 67 4.58 -29.51 30.70
C PHE A 67 5.78 -28.54 30.64
N LEU A 68 6.60 -28.60 29.59
CA LEU A 68 7.69 -27.66 29.34
C LEU A 68 7.28 -26.53 28.38
N ASP A 69 6.08 -26.59 27.81
CA ASP A 69 5.52 -25.51 27.01
C ASP A 69 5.09 -24.37 27.96
N PRO A 70 5.73 -23.19 27.88
CA PRO A 70 5.40 -22.05 28.74
C PRO A 70 3.91 -21.67 28.68
N ALA A 71 3.29 -21.79 27.50
CA ALA A 71 1.88 -21.48 27.32
C ALA A 71 0.97 -22.44 28.12
N TYR A 72 1.35 -23.71 28.25
CA TYR A 72 0.59 -24.70 29.00
C TYR A 72 0.82 -24.58 30.51
N THR A 73 2.03 -24.23 30.94
CA THR A 73 2.29 -23.97 32.36
C THR A 73 1.59 -22.71 32.83
N ASP A 74 1.61 -21.63 32.06
CA ASP A 74 0.99 -20.36 32.43
C ASP A 74 -0.53 -20.51 32.62
N GLU A 75 -1.20 -21.25 31.74
CA GLU A 75 -2.64 -21.54 31.87
C GLU A 75 -2.98 -22.38 33.12
N MET A 76 -2.09 -23.32 33.48
CA MET A 76 -2.25 -24.22 34.63
C MET A 76 -1.87 -23.56 35.97
N THR A 77 -0.90 -22.64 35.98
CA THR A 77 -0.36 -22.02 37.20
C THR A 77 -0.95 -20.65 37.51
N MET A 78 -1.69 -20.04 36.58
CA MET A 78 -2.36 -18.76 36.84
C MET A 78 -3.51 -18.98 37.82
N SER A 79 -3.35 -18.47 39.05
CA SER A 79 -4.38 -18.47 40.10
C SER A 79 -5.62 -17.70 39.64
N GLU A 80 -6.80 -18.03 40.17
CA GLU A 80 -8.05 -17.32 39.83
C GLU A 80 -7.95 -15.82 40.12
N GLU A 81 -7.28 -15.44 41.21
CA GLU A 81 -7.03 -14.04 41.58
C GLU A 81 -6.13 -13.33 40.56
N ALA A 82 -5.14 -14.02 40.00
CA ALA A 82 -4.27 -13.46 38.96
C ALA A 82 -5.03 -13.27 37.64
N LYS A 83 -5.99 -14.15 37.32
CA LYS A 83 -6.87 -13.98 36.15
C LYS A 83 -7.75 -12.75 36.32
N GLU A 84 -8.30 -12.54 37.52
CA GLU A 84 -9.11 -11.38 37.84
C GLU A 84 -8.32 -10.08 37.70
N GLU A 85 -7.11 -10.01 38.27
CA GLU A 85 -6.24 -8.84 38.14
C GLU A 85 -5.86 -8.55 36.68
N VAL A 86 -5.58 -9.58 35.87
CA VAL A 86 -5.29 -9.42 34.43
C VAL A 86 -6.51 -8.88 33.69
N ILE A 87 -7.71 -9.40 33.96
CA ILE A 87 -8.94 -8.91 33.33
C ILE A 87 -9.23 -7.45 33.71
N LEU A 88 -9.01 -7.09 34.98
CA LEU A 88 -9.19 -5.72 35.46
C LEU A 88 -8.13 -4.77 34.86
N ALA A 89 -6.88 -5.21 34.75
CA ALA A 89 -5.81 -4.43 34.13
C ALA A 89 -6.07 -4.20 32.63
N GLU A 90 -6.63 -5.20 31.94
CA GLU A 90 -6.94 -5.16 30.51
C GLU A 90 -8.38 -4.68 30.21
N GLU A 91 -9.14 -4.21 31.21
CA GLU A 91 -10.55 -3.83 31.05
C GLU A 91 -10.71 -2.74 29.98
N GLU A 92 -9.88 -1.70 30.02
CA GLU A 92 -9.92 -0.60 29.07
C GLU A 92 -9.61 -1.07 27.64
N PHE A 93 -8.62 -1.96 27.50
CA PHE A 93 -8.25 -2.55 26.22
C PHE A 93 -9.41 -3.37 25.63
N LEU A 94 -10.03 -4.24 26.43
CA LEU A 94 -11.17 -5.05 26.02
C LEU A 94 -12.38 -4.20 25.64
N ARG A 95 -12.68 -3.15 26.41
CA ARG A 95 -13.75 -2.19 26.08
C ARG A 95 -13.49 -1.45 24.78
N ASN A 96 -12.26 -1.02 24.56
CA ASN A 96 -11.88 -0.35 23.32
C ASN A 96 -11.99 -1.29 22.11
N GLN A 97 -11.57 -2.56 22.27
CA GLN A 97 -11.72 -3.56 21.21
C GLN A 97 -13.18 -3.90 20.91
N ALA A 98 -14.04 -4.00 21.93
CA ALA A 98 -15.48 -4.18 21.72
C ALA A 98 -16.08 -3.01 20.94
N LYS A 99 -15.75 -1.77 21.32
CA LYS A 99 -16.21 -0.57 20.60
C LYS A 99 -15.73 -0.55 19.16
N ASN A 100 -14.45 -0.87 18.91
CA ASN A 100 -13.92 -0.95 17.56
C ASN A 100 -14.66 -2.00 16.72
N LEU A 101 -14.98 -3.15 17.32
CA LEU A 101 -15.70 -4.23 16.64
C LEU A 101 -17.15 -3.85 16.33
N GLU A 102 -17.83 -3.14 17.24
CA GLU A 102 -19.15 -2.55 16.98
C GLU A 102 -19.10 -1.57 15.81
N THR A 103 -18.16 -0.62 15.82
CA THR A 103 -18.01 0.34 14.71
C THR A 103 -17.69 -0.37 13.39
N MET A 104 -16.93 -1.46 13.42
CA MET A 104 -16.62 -2.24 12.23
C MET A 104 -17.85 -2.95 11.68
N GLU A 105 -18.70 -3.51 12.53
CA GLU A 105 -19.95 -4.15 12.11
C GLU A 105 -20.95 -3.12 11.57
N GLU A 106 -21.00 -1.91 12.14
CA GLU A 106 -21.77 -0.78 11.61
C GLU A 106 -21.27 -0.31 10.22
N LEU A 107 -19.95 -0.33 10.00
CA LEU A 107 -19.32 0.10 8.75
C LEU A 107 -19.36 -0.96 7.65
N LYS A 108 -19.47 -2.24 7.99
CA LYS A 108 -19.56 -3.38 7.06
C LYS A 108 -20.59 -3.21 5.91
N PRO A 109 -21.85 -2.76 6.14
CA PRO A 109 -22.80 -2.53 5.06
C PRO A 109 -22.39 -1.39 4.09
N THR A 110 -21.51 -0.47 4.49
CA THR A 110 -21.04 0.61 3.60
C THR A 110 -20.05 0.12 2.56
N LEU A 111 -19.26 -0.92 2.90
CA LEU A 111 -18.34 -1.59 1.97
C LEU A 111 -19.10 -2.33 0.86
N ASP A 112 -20.28 -2.86 1.18
CA ASP A 112 -21.14 -3.57 0.23
C ASP A 112 -22.14 -2.65 -0.50
N SER A 113 -22.00 -1.34 -0.34
CA SER A 113 -22.93 -0.36 -0.94
C SER A 113 -23.01 -0.51 -2.46
N GLU A 114 -24.25 -0.44 -2.97
CA GLU A 114 -24.49 -0.53 -4.41
C GLU A 114 -23.77 0.57 -5.19
N HIS A 115 -23.50 1.72 -4.57
CA HIS A 115 -22.77 2.83 -5.16
C HIS A 115 -21.30 2.48 -5.44
N LEU A 116 -20.64 1.76 -4.52
CA LEU A 116 -19.26 1.29 -4.73
C LEU A 116 -19.24 0.20 -5.82
N LYS A 117 -20.21 -0.72 -5.79
CA LYS A 117 -20.37 -1.76 -6.84
C LYS A 117 -20.72 -1.18 -8.21
N ALA A 118 -21.41 -0.05 -8.26
CA ALA A 118 -21.77 0.65 -9.49
C ALA A 118 -20.65 1.53 -10.05
N THR A 119 -19.55 1.74 -9.32
CA THR A 119 -18.44 2.60 -9.76
C THR A 119 -17.87 2.22 -11.13
N PRO A 120 -17.63 0.93 -11.46
CA PRO A 120 -17.15 0.54 -12.78
C PRO A 120 -18.10 0.93 -13.93
N LYS A 121 -19.41 1.00 -13.69
CA LYS A 121 -20.40 1.42 -14.70
C LYS A 121 -20.29 2.91 -15.06
N PHE A 122 -19.74 3.71 -14.16
CA PHE A 122 -19.52 5.14 -14.38
C PHE A 122 -18.12 5.43 -14.92
N THR A 123 -17.17 4.50 -14.78
CA THR A 123 -15.80 4.63 -15.30
C THR A 123 -15.78 4.87 -16.80
N ASP A 124 -16.50 4.06 -17.60
CA ASP A 124 -16.50 4.21 -19.07
C ASP A 124 -17.07 5.58 -19.51
N LYS A 125 -18.14 6.04 -18.83
CA LYS A 125 -18.73 7.35 -19.10
C LYS A 125 -17.80 8.48 -18.66
N PHE A 126 -17.10 8.29 -17.55
CA PHE A 126 -16.13 9.25 -17.03
C PHE A 126 -14.90 9.36 -17.93
N GLU A 127 -14.42 8.24 -18.49
CA GLU A 127 -13.32 8.23 -19.46
C GLU A 127 -13.71 8.99 -20.73
N GLY A 128 -14.91 8.72 -21.27
CA GLY A 128 -15.44 9.48 -22.41
C GLY A 128 -15.57 10.97 -22.12
N LEU A 129 -16.06 11.35 -20.93
CA LEU A 129 -16.15 12.74 -20.51
C LEU A 129 -14.78 13.38 -20.30
N SER A 130 -13.81 12.65 -19.75
CA SER A 130 -12.44 13.11 -19.54
C SER A 130 -11.77 13.44 -20.87
N GLN A 131 -11.95 12.60 -21.89
CA GLN A 131 -11.42 12.87 -23.24
C GLN A 131 -12.05 14.13 -23.87
N ILE A 132 -13.36 14.32 -23.69
CA ILE A 132 -14.04 15.54 -24.13
C ILE A 132 -13.49 16.76 -23.39
N GLN A 133 -13.28 16.66 -22.08
CA GLN A 133 -12.75 17.75 -21.27
C GLN A 133 -11.34 18.16 -21.69
N ILE A 134 -10.46 17.21 -21.98
CA ILE A 134 -9.11 17.49 -22.52
C ILE A 134 -9.23 18.26 -23.84
N THR A 135 -10.10 17.79 -24.74
CA THR A 135 -10.31 18.44 -26.04
C THR A 135 -10.85 19.87 -25.88
N GLN A 136 -11.80 20.08 -24.98
CA GLN A 136 -12.37 21.40 -24.69
C GLN A 136 -11.34 22.35 -24.06
N GLN A 137 -10.46 21.82 -23.19
CA GLN A 137 -9.39 22.59 -22.58
C GLN A 137 -8.40 23.09 -23.64
N ASP A 138 -7.98 22.22 -24.56
CA ASP A 138 -7.08 22.60 -25.66
C ASP A 138 -7.72 23.63 -26.61
N GLN A 139 -8.98 23.42 -26.98
CA GLN A 139 -9.73 24.39 -27.80
C GLN A 139 -9.85 25.75 -27.12
N THR A 140 -10.15 25.76 -25.81
CA THR A 140 -10.26 27.00 -25.04
C THR A 140 -8.91 27.72 -24.95
N ALA A 141 -7.82 26.97 -24.75
CA ALA A 141 -6.48 27.54 -24.72
C ALA A 141 -6.12 28.21 -26.06
N ASN A 142 -6.36 27.51 -27.18
CA ASN A 142 -6.12 28.03 -28.52
C ASN A 142 -6.95 29.29 -28.82
N LEU A 143 -8.26 29.24 -28.55
CA LEU A 143 -9.15 30.39 -28.75
C LEU A 143 -8.72 31.60 -27.90
N THR A 144 -8.29 31.35 -26.66
CA THR A 144 -7.80 32.40 -25.78
C THR A 144 -6.50 33.00 -26.33
N GLU A 145 -5.60 32.20 -26.89
CA GLU A 145 -4.37 32.68 -27.51
C GLU A 145 -4.67 33.53 -28.77
N GLU A 146 -5.58 33.08 -29.62
CA GLU A 146 -6.02 33.85 -30.80
C GLU A 146 -6.65 35.18 -30.42
N ALA A 147 -7.54 35.18 -29.42
CA ALA A 147 -8.15 36.40 -28.90
C ALA A 147 -7.10 37.36 -28.31
N ARG A 148 -6.09 36.84 -27.59
CA ARG A 148 -4.96 37.65 -27.11
C ARG A 148 -4.17 38.25 -28.24
N LYS A 149 -3.82 37.47 -29.26
CA LYS A 149 -3.11 37.97 -30.46
C LYS A 149 -3.89 39.08 -31.13
N MET A 150 -5.20 38.88 -31.33
CA MET A 150 -6.08 39.89 -31.92
C MET A 150 -6.11 41.17 -31.07
N LEU A 151 -6.25 41.06 -29.75
CA LEU A 151 -6.23 42.20 -28.85
C LEU A 151 -4.90 42.95 -28.89
N THR A 152 -3.77 42.23 -28.97
CA THR A 152 -2.45 42.84 -29.14
C THR A 152 -2.34 43.59 -30.46
N THR A 153 -2.82 43.01 -31.57
CA THR A 153 -2.81 43.70 -32.87
C THR A 153 -3.69 44.95 -32.87
N TYR A 154 -4.86 44.88 -32.25
CA TYR A 154 -5.74 46.03 -32.08
C TYR A 154 -5.07 47.14 -31.26
N ASN A 155 -4.49 46.81 -30.11
CA ASN A 155 -3.78 47.77 -29.26
C ASN A 155 -2.59 48.42 -29.98
N ASN A 156 -1.86 47.66 -30.80
CA ASN A 156 -0.77 48.19 -31.62
C ASN A 156 -1.29 49.18 -32.67
N ILE A 157 -2.38 48.84 -33.38
CA ILE A 157 -3.00 49.72 -34.38
C ILE A 157 -3.48 51.02 -33.72
N ILE A 158 -4.20 50.93 -32.59
CA ILE A 158 -4.67 52.11 -31.86
C ILE A 158 -3.49 52.99 -31.43
N THR A 159 -2.43 52.40 -30.88
CA THR A 159 -1.24 53.15 -30.46
C THR A 159 -0.56 53.87 -31.63
N LEU A 160 -0.46 53.22 -32.78
CA LEU A 160 0.11 53.81 -34.00
C LEU A 160 -0.76 54.94 -34.54
N VAL A 161 -2.07 54.72 -34.62
CA VAL A 161 -3.04 55.73 -35.07
C VAL A 161 -3.04 56.93 -34.14
N SER A 162 -3.04 56.73 -32.81
CA SER A 162 -2.93 57.82 -31.84
C SER A 162 -1.64 58.63 -32.01
N ARG A 163 -0.49 57.96 -32.21
CA ARG A 163 0.77 58.66 -32.52
C ARG A 163 0.70 59.45 -33.82
N GLN A 164 0.10 58.88 -34.86
CA GLN A 164 -0.05 59.55 -36.15
C GLN A 164 -0.93 60.80 -36.05
N PHE A 165 -2.01 60.75 -35.26
CA PHE A 165 -2.86 61.90 -35.00
C PHE A 165 -2.11 63.02 -34.27
N VAL A 166 -1.30 62.69 -33.25
CA VAL A 166 -0.47 63.69 -32.56
C VAL A 166 0.53 64.34 -33.53
N GLN A 167 1.21 63.54 -34.37
CA GLN A 167 2.14 64.07 -35.37
C GLN A 167 1.45 64.97 -36.40
N TRP A 168 0.24 64.61 -36.84
CA TRP A 168 -0.53 65.45 -37.75
C TRP A 168 -0.98 66.76 -37.09
N ASP A 169 -1.36 66.72 -35.81
CA ASP A 169 -1.75 67.90 -35.04
C ASP A 169 -0.57 68.85 -34.83
N GLU A 170 0.61 68.32 -34.49
CA GLU A 170 1.86 69.09 -34.40
C GLU A 170 2.24 69.73 -35.74
N MET A 171 2.14 68.96 -36.83
CA MET A 171 2.41 69.46 -38.18
C MET A 171 1.44 70.58 -38.57
N LEU A 172 0.14 70.40 -38.31
CA LEU A 172 -0.89 71.40 -38.57
C LEU A 172 -0.64 72.67 -37.77
N THR A 173 -0.39 72.55 -36.47
CA THR A 173 -0.07 73.67 -35.57
C THR A 173 1.16 74.44 -36.05
N SER A 174 2.21 73.73 -36.51
CA SER A 174 3.42 74.37 -37.03
C SER A 174 3.17 75.16 -38.33
N MET A 175 2.28 74.66 -39.20
CA MET A 175 1.90 75.34 -40.44
C MET A 175 1.02 76.56 -40.15
N GLU A 176 0.10 76.45 -39.21
CA GLU A 176 -0.72 77.57 -38.74
C GLU A 176 0.13 78.68 -38.11
N ALA A 177 1.08 78.33 -37.25
CA ALA A 177 2.01 79.27 -36.63
C ALA A 177 2.86 80.02 -37.67
N LYS A 178 3.40 79.31 -38.68
CA LYS A 178 4.13 79.94 -39.79
C LYS A 178 3.25 80.91 -40.59
N LYS A 179 2.00 80.52 -40.85
CA LYS A 179 1.03 81.37 -41.57
C LYS A 179 0.64 82.62 -40.79
N LEU A 180 0.58 82.55 -39.46
CA LEU A 180 0.36 83.69 -38.57
C LEU A 180 1.57 84.64 -38.54
N GLN A 181 2.80 84.12 -38.53
CA GLN A 181 4.03 84.94 -38.58
C GLN A 181 4.26 85.65 -39.92
N THR A 182 3.62 85.21 -41.00
CA THR A 182 3.74 85.85 -42.34
C THR A 182 2.70 86.97 -42.54
N LYS A 183 1.89 87.27 -41.52
CA LYS A 183 0.80 88.26 -41.57
C LYS A 183 1.07 89.53 -40.75
N ASP A 184 2.20 89.60 -40.05
CA ASP A 184 2.79 90.82 -39.50
C ASP A 184 3.86 91.37 -40.48
#